data_AF-A0A378N645-F1
#
_entry.id   AF-A0A378N645-F1
#
_cell.length_a   1.000
_cell.length_b   1.000
_cell.length_c   1.000
_cell.angle_alpha   90.00
_cell.angle_beta   90.00
_cell.angle_gamma   90.00
#
_symmetry.space_group_name_H-M   'P 1'
#
loop_
_entity.id
_entity.type
_entity.pdbx_description
1 polymer ?
#
loop_
_entity_poly.entity_id
_entity_poly.type
_entity_poly.pdbx_seq_one_letter_code
_entity_poly.pdbx_strand_id
1 'polypeptide(L)' 'MFSRAFNGITQDVYDYVGGGKQLKQKGIIFTKGLSGQKARIKLMVLLSQTLDKPLSDYF' A
#
# COMPACT_ATOMS: atom_id res chain seq x y z
N MET A 1 1.07 -1.27 -2.17
CA MET A 1 1.42 -2.69 -2.20
C MET A 1 0.30 -3.48 -1.54
N PHE A 2 -0.22 -4.48 -2.23
CA PHE A 2 -1.23 -5.42 -1.74
C PHE A 2 -0.84 -6.84 -2.14
N SER A 3 -1.38 -7.85 -1.45
CA SER A 3 -1.09 -9.25 -1.78
C SER A 3 -2.03 -9.78 -2.85
N ARG A 4 -1.53 -10.68 -3.70
CA ARG A 4 -2.35 -11.48 -4.62
C ARG A 4 -2.98 -12.70 -3.93
N ALA A 5 -2.49 -13.06 -2.74
CA ALA A 5 -3.06 -14.17 -1.96
C ALA A 5 -4.37 -13.71 -1.30
N PHE A 6 -5.40 -14.55 -1.38
CA PHE A 6 -6.75 -14.25 -0.88
C PHE A 6 -6.77 -13.79 0.59
N ASN A 7 -5.93 -14.42 1.44
CA ASN A 7 -5.76 -14.08 2.86
C ASN A 7 -4.39 -13.46 3.19
N GLY A 8 -3.63 -13.04 2.17
CA GLY A 8 -2.28 -12.52 2.38
C GLY A 8 -2.28 -11.07 2.81
N ILE A 9 -1.65 -10.75 3.94
CA ILE A 9 -1.36 -9.37 4.33
C ILE A 9 0.07 -9.05 3.90
N THR A 10 0.26 -7.94 3.20
CA THR A 10 1.61 -7.47 2.85
C THR A 10 2.22 -6.75 4.05
N GLN A 11 3.37 -7.21 4.51
CA GLN A 11 4.09 -6.61 5.64
C GLN A 11 5.47 -6.12 5.21
N ASP A 12 5.95 -5.11 5.91
CA ASP A 12 7.25 -4.45 5.73
C ASP A 12 8.35 -5.03 6.63
N VAL A 13 8.08 -6.17 7.29
CA VAL A 13 8.97 -6.74 8.31
C VAL A 13 10.17 -7.53 7.75
N TYR A 14 10.10 -7.93 6.49
CA TYR A 14 11.12 -8.80 5.89
C TYR A 14 12.31 -8.00 5.33
N ASP A 15 13.49 -8.23 5.89
CA ASP A 15 14.76 -7.57 5.56
C ASP A 15 15.70 -8.45 4.73
N TYR A 16 15.20 -8.93 3.59
CA TYR A 16 16.02 -9.56 2.57
C TYR A 16 15.97 -8.72 1.28
N VAL A 17 16.84 -9.01 0.32
CA VAL A 17 16.88 -8.28 -0.96
C VAL A 17 15.54 -8.42 -1.69
N GLY A 18 14.88 -7.29 -1.95
CA GLY A 18 13.53 -7.26 -2.53
C GLY A 18 12.40 -7.53 -1.53
N GLY A 19 12.71 -7.70 -0.25
CA GLY A 19 11.73 -7.86 0.83
C GLY A 19 10.97 -6.57 1.14
N GLY A 20 9.88 -6.71 1.92
CA GLY A 20 8.97 -5.62 2.25
C GLY A 20 9.65 -4.40 2.89
N LYS A 21 10.73 -4.61 3.66
CA LYS A 21 11.48 -3.51 4.30
C LYS A 21 12.15 -2.60 3.28
N GLN A 22 12.80 -3.18 2.27
CA GLN A 22 13.42 -2.40 1.19
C GLN A 22 12.38 -1.66 0.35
N LEU A 23 11.23 -2.30 0.10
CA LEU A 23 10.12 -1.67 -0.62
C LEU A 23 9.57 -0.45 0.15
N LYS A 24 9.43 -0.56 1.48
CA LYS A 24 9.02 0.56 2.33
C LYS A 24 10.04 1.70 2.33
N GLN A 25 11.33 1.37 2.42
CA GLN A 25 12.41 2.37 2.33
C GLN A 25 12.41 3.12 0.99
N LYS A 26 11.98 2.46 -0.10
CA LYS A 26 11.79 3.08 -1.43
C LYS A 26 10.52 3.94 -1.54
N GLY A 27 9.75 4.11 -0.46
CA GLY A 27 8.54 4.94 -0.46
C GLY A 27 7.28 4.23 -0.97
N ILE A 28 7.30 2.90 -1.08
CA ILE A 28 6.10 2.15 -1.46
C ILE A 28 5.10 2.17 -0.30
N ILE A 29 3.87 2.60 -0.60
CA ILE A 29 2.76 2.64 0.36
C ILE A 29 2.14 1.24 0.49
N PHE A 30 2.07 0.69 1.71
CA PHE A 30 1.47 -0.61 1.99
C PHE A 30 0.01 -0.45 2.39
N THR A 31 -0.88 -1.28 1.85
CA THR A 31 -2.31 -1.21 2.19
C THR A 31 -2.64 -2.23 3.27
N LYS A 32 -3.34 -1.81 4.34
CA LYS A 32 -3.73 -2.72 5.43
C LYS A 32 -5.01 -3.50 5.08
N GLY A 33 -4.86 -4.67 4.45
CA GLY A 33 -5.97 -5.61 4.24
C GLY A 33 -6.99 -5.20 3.15
N LEU A 34 -6.66 -4.23 2.30
CA LEU A 34 -7.47 -3.90 1.14
C LEU A 34 -7.19 -4.89 0.00
N SER A 35 -8.25 -5.35 -0.68
CA SER A 35 -8.10 -6.04 -1.95
C SER A 35 -7.57 -5.07 -3.02
N GLY A 36 -6.93 -5.59 -4.07
CA GLY A 36 -6.40 -4.75 -5.16
C GLY A 36 -7.46 -3.84 -5.80
N GLN A 37 -8.71 -4.34 -5.95
CA GLN A 37 -9.82 -3.54 -6.46
C GLN A 37 -10.21 -2.40 -5.51
N LYS A 38 -10.32 -2.68 -4.19
CA LYS A 38 -10.62 -1.66 -3.18
C LYS A 38 -9.52 -0.61 -3.09
N ALA A 39 -8.26 -1.03 -3.10
CA ALA A 39 -7.11 -0.13 -3.11
C ALA A 39 -7.08 0.78 -4.35
N ARG A 40 -7.40 0.23 -5.53
CA ARG A 40 -7.49 0.99 -6.79
C ARG A 40 -8.59 2.04 -6.76
N ILE A 41 -9.79 1.68 -6.31
CA ILE A 41 -10.91 2.64 -6.19
C ILE A 41 -10.56 3.74 -5.21
N LYS A 42 -10.01 3.37 -4.03
CA LYS A 42 -9.56 4.34 -3.03
C LYS A 42 -8.53 5.31 -3.60
N LEU A 43 -7.55 4.80 -4.35
CA LEU A 43 -6.53 5.62 -5.01
C LEU A 43 -7.16 6.59 -6.02
N MET A 44 -8.06 6.12 -6.89
CA MET A 44 -8.73 6.98 -7.87
C MET A 44 -9.51 8.11 -7.19
N VAL A 45 -10.24 7.81 -6.11
CA VAL A 45 -11.02 8.80 -5.35
C VAL A 45 -10.10 9.82 -4.66
N LEU A 46 -8.95 9.39 -4.13
CA LEU A 46 -7.98 10.28 -3.50
C LEU A 46 -7.29 11.19 -4.51
N LEU A 47 -6.98 10.69 -5.72
CA LEU A 47 -6.38 11.49 -6.78
C LEU A 47 -7.34 12.53 -7.39
N SER A 48 -8.65 12.31 -7.26
CA SER A 48 -9.68 13.26 -7.72
C SER A 48 -9.98 14.38 -6.72
N GLN A 49 -9.32 14.42 -5.57
CA GLN A 49 -9.56 15.40 -4.50
C GLN A 49 -8.27 16.13 -4.12
N THR A 50 -8.40 17.33 -3.56
CA THR A 50 -7.28 17.99 -2.88
C THR A 50 -7.07 17.31 -1.53
N LEU A 51 -5.87 16.80 -1.30
CA LEU A 51 -5.52 16.08 -0.08
C LEU A 51 -4.80 17.01 0.90
N ASP A 52 -5.27 17.06 2.15
CA ASP A 52 -4.60 17.80 3.24
C ASP A 52 -3.41 17.05 3.84
N LYS A 53 -3.37 15.72 3.63
CA LYS A 53 -2.37 14.79 4.17
C LYS A 53 -1.68 14.04 3.03
N PRO A 54 -0.46 13.53 3.25
CA PRO A 54 0.21 12.68 2.26
C PRO A 54 -0.60 11.41 2.01
N LEU A 55 -0.51 10.88 0.78
CA LEU A 55 -1.23 9.68 0.35
C LEU A 55 -0.95 8.47 1.26
N SER A 56 0.23 8.41 1.87
CA SER A 56 0.64 7.37 2.82
C SER A 56 -0.30 7.22 4.02
N ASP A 57 -0.87 8.32 4.51
CA ASP A 57 -1.71 8.32 5.71
C ASP A 57 -3.11 7.79 5.43
N TYR A 58 -3.53 7.82 4.16
CA TYR A 58 -4.81 7.29 3.75
C TYR A 58 -4.78 5.78 3.50
N PHE A 59 -3.63 5.10 3.54
CA PHE A 59 -3.50 3.66 3.22
C PHE A 59 -3.03 2.81 4.40
#